data_AF-H9WTU3-F1
#
_entry.id   AF-H9WTU3-F1
#
_cell.length_a   1.000
_cell.length_b   1.000
_cell.length_c   1.000
_cell.angle_alpha   90.00
_cell.angle_beta   90.00
_cell.angle_gamma   90.00
#
_symmetry.space_group_name_H-M   'P 1'
#
loop_
_entity.id
_entity.type
_entity.pdbx_description
1 polymer ?
#
loop_
_entity_poly.entity_id
_entity_poly.type
_entity_poly.pdbx_seq_one_letter_code
_entity_poly.pdbx_strand_id
1 'polypeptide(L)' 'RPDQIIFTDVAAKSEHIRRSSLADVCLDTPLCNAHTTGTDVLWAGVPIITLPLEKMATRVAGSLCYATGFGEEM' A
#
# COMPACT_ATOMS: atom_id res chain seq x y z
N ARG A 1 3.24 15.54 -17.19
CA ARG A 1 4.36 16.51 -17.04
C ARG A 1 5.45 15.81 -16.21
N PRO A 2 6.75 15.98 -16.51
CA PRO A 2 7.82 15.20 -15.86
C PRO A 2 7.90 15.35 -14.33
N ASP A 3 7.43 16.48 -13.81
CA ASP A 3 7.35 16.86 -12.39
C ASP A 3 6.20 16.18 -11.60
N GLN A 4 5.39 15.32 -12.23
CA GLN A 4 4.30 14.60 -11.57
C GLN A 4 4.71 13.29 -10.90
N ILE A 5 5.95 12.83 -11.13
CA ILE A 5 6.49 11.62 -10.50
C ILE A 5 7.62 12.04 -9.58
N ILE A 6 7.40 11.87 -8.27
CA ILE A 6 8.36 12.23 -7.23
C ILE A 6 8.94 10.93 -6.67
N PHE A 7 10.24 10.75 -6.81
CA PHE A 7 10.97 9.67 -6.17
C PHE A 7 11.47 10.14 -4.80
N THR A 8 11.34 9.27 -3.79
CA THR A 8 11.87 9.52 -2.45
C THR A 8 13.03 8.59 -2.19
N ASP A 9 14.01 9.06 -1.40
CA ASP A 9 15.14 8.22 -1.01
C ASP A 9 14.71 7.08 -0.08
N VAL A 10 15.61 6.10 0.08
CA VAL A 10 15.49 5.07 1.10
C VAL A 10 15.50 5.76 2.47
N ALA A 11 14.49 5.46 3.29
CA ALA A 11 14.32 6.07 4.59
C ALA A 11 14.28 5.02 5.70
N ALA A 12 14.59 5.44 6.93
CA ALA A 12 14.34 4.63 8.11
C ALA A 12 12.84 4.34 8.24
N LYS A 13 12.51 3.22 8.88
CA LYS A 13 11.13 2.71 8.98
C LYS A 13 10.11 3.75 9.48
N SER A 14 10.46 4.50 10.53
CA SER A 14 9.59 5.52 11.10
C SER A 14 9.26 6.63 10.11
N GLU A 15 10.25 7.07 9.33
CA GLU A 15 10.06 8.09 8.30
C GLU A 15 9.30 7.53 7.09
N HIS A 16 9.53 6.26 6.73
CA HIS A 16 8.74 5.57 5.69
C HIS A 16 7.24 5.54 6.04
N ILE A 17 6.87 5.17 7.28
CA ILE A 17 5.47 5.18 7.71
C ILE A 17 4.94 6.61 7.75
N ARG A 18 5.70 7.54 8.33
CA ARG A 18 5.28 8.95 8.47
C ARG A 18 5.01 9.61 7.13
N ARG A 19 5.84 9.39 6.11
CA ARG A 19 5.63 9.98 4.79
C ARG A 19 4.49 9.31 4.02
N SER A 20 4.20 8.03 4.30
CA SER A 20 3.07 7.35 3.67
C SER A 20 1.76 8.07 3.96
N SER A 21 1.58 8.69 5.14
CA SER A 21 0.38 9.46 5.48
C SER A 21 0.17 10.74 4.67
N LEU A 22 1.14 11.12 3.82
CA LEU A 22 0.99 12.24 2.88
C LEU A 22 0.27 11.82 1.59
N ALA A 23 0.18 10.51 1.32
CA ALA A 23 -0.53 10.01 0.16
C ALA A 23 -2.03 9.93 0.44
N ASP A 24 -2.84 10.29 -0.55
CA ASP A 24 -4.30 10.12 -0.48
C ASP A 24 -4.70 8.66 -0.71
N VAL A 25 -3.96 7.95 -1.56
CA VAL A 25 -4.20 6.54 -1.93
C VAL A 25 -2.90 5.85 -2.31
N CYS A 26 -2.80 4.57 -1.97
CA CYS A 26 -1.72 3.70 -2.42
C CYS A 26 -2.20 2.77 -3.55
N LEU A 27 -1.46 2.73 -4.65
CA LEU A 27 -1.70 1.81 -5.76
C LEU A 27 -0.77 0.61 -5.63
N ASP A 28 -1.36 -0.57 -5.45
CA ASP A 28 -0.61 -1.81 -5.32
C ASP A 28 -0.18 -2.41 -6.67
N THR A 29 0.82 -3.30 -6.62
CA THR A 29 1.32 -4.02 -7.79
C THR A 29 0.66 -5.41 -7.93
N PRO A 30 0.04 -5.73 -9.09
CA PRO A 30 -0.86 -6.89 -9.22
C PRO A 30 -0.15 -8.26 -9.22
N LEU A 31 1.10 -8.34 -9.68
CA LEU A 31 1.83 -9.62 -9.81
C LEU A 31 2.55 -10.05 -8.52
N CYS A 32 2.84 -9.08 -7.65
CA CYS A 32 3.39 -9.28 -6.33
C CYS A 32 2.90 -8.10 -5.50
N ASN A 33 1.90 -8.32 -4.66
CA ASN A 33 1.31 -7.26 -3.86
C ASN A 33 2.30 -6.73 -2.83
N ALA A 34 1.99 -5.56 -2.30
CA ALA A 34 2.60 -5.01 -1.12
C ALA A 34 2.34 -5.96 0.07
N HIS A 35 3.43 -6.43 0.68
CA HIS A 35 3.39 -7.20 1.91
C HIS A 35 3.62 -6.24 3.09
N THR A 36 4.85 -6.13 3.58
CA THR A 36 5.22 -5.22 4.67
C THR A 36 4.88 -3.76 4.37
N THR A 37 5.11 -3.30 3.14
CA THR A 37 4.74 -1.94 2.72
C THR A 37 3.23 -1.69 2.80
N GLY A 38 2.42 -2.71 2.52
CA GLY A 38 0.96 -2.60 2.61
C GLY A 38 0.52 -2.40 4.07
N THR A 39 1.12 -3.11 5.01
CA THR A 39 0.86 -2.90 6.45
C THR A 39 1.27 -1.49 6.89
N ASP A 40 2.41 -0.99 6.40
CA ASP A 40 2.90 0.37 6.74
C ASP A 40 1.96 1.46 6.26
N VAL A 41 1.46 1.33 5.03
CA VAL A 41 0.52 2.26 4.42
C VAL A 41 -0.81 2.28 5.19
N LEU A 42 -1.34 1.11 5.55
CA LEU A 42 -2.55 1.02 6.37
C LEU A 42 -2.34 1.57 7.78
N TRP A 43 -1.17 1.33 8.40
CA TRP A 43 -0.82 1.94 9.70
C TRP A 43 -0.71 3.47 9.63
N ALA A 44 -0.33 4.00 8.48
CA ALA A 44 -0.31 5.44 8.22
C ALA A 44 -1.72 6.02 7.93
N GLY A 45 -2.76 5.18 7.92
CA GLY A 45 -4.15 5.58 7.68
C GLY A 45 -4.50 5.78 6.21
N VAL A 46 -3.71 5.22 5.28
CA VAL A 46 -3.90 5.40 3.84
C VAL A 46 -4.54 4.16 3.22
N PRO A 47 -5.63 4.31 2.43
CA PRO A 47 -6.27 3.17 1.76
C PRO A 47 -5.41 2.63 0.61
N ILE A 48 -5.58 1.34 0.32
CA ILE A 48 -4.85 0.63 -0.73
C ILE A 48 -5.83 0.12 -1.79
N ILE A 49 -5.58 0.46 -3.05
CA ILE A 49 -6.23 -0.19 -4.20
C ILE A 49 -5.34 -1.36 -4.64
N THR A 50 -5.88 -2.58 -4.60
CA THR A 50 -5.16 -3.80 -4.97
C THR A 50 -6.01 -4.70 -5.86
N LEU A 51 -5.35 -5.59 -6.60
CA LEU A 51 -5.98 -6.54 -7.52
C LEU A 51 -5.64 -7.97 -7.09
N PRO A 52 -6.50 -8.63 -6.29
CA PRO A 52 -6.32 -10.01 -5.92
C PRO A 52 -6.41 -10.96 -7.12
N LEU A 53 -5.35 -11.72 -7.41
CA LEU A 53 -5.36 -12.78 -8.44
C LEU A 53 -5.27 -14.18 -7.80
N GLU A 54 -4.85 -15.19 -8.56
CA GLU A 54 -4.91 -16.60 -8.14
C GLU A 54 -3.79 -17.02 -7.17
N LYS A 55 -2.63 -16.36 -7.19
CA LYS A 55 -1.46 -16.76 -6.39
C LYS A 55 -1.49 -16.11 -5.02
N MET A 56 -0.82 -16.72 -4.04
CA MET A 56 -0.71 -16.12 -2.69
C MET A 56 -0.06 -14.73 -2.74
N ALA A 57 1.05 -14.59 -3.48
CA ALA A 57 1.77 -13.31 -3.61
C ALA A 57 0.92 -12.19 -4.25
N THR A 58 -0.16 -12.54 -4.95
CA THR A 58 -1.08 -11.59 -5.58
C THR A 58 -2.34 -11.36 -4.75
N ARG A 59 -2.37 -11.78 -3.47
CA ARG A 59 -3.53 -11.64 -2.58
C ARG A 59 -3.21 -11.04 -1.22
N VAL A 60 -1.94 -10.70 -0.97
CA VAL A 60 -1.52 -10.26 0.38
C VAL A 60 -2.12 -8.91 0.73
N ALA A 61 -1.99 -7.90 -0.13
CA ALA A 61 -2.60 -6.60 0.13
C ALA A 61 -4.12 -6.71 0.28
N GLY A 62 -4.78 -7.52 -0.56
CA GLY A 62 -6.21 -7.80 -0.40
C GLY A 62 -6.53 -8.36 0.98
N SER A 63 -5.77 -9.35 1.45
CA SER A 63 -5.93 -9.90 2.79
C SER A 63 -5.70 -8.87 3.90
N LEU A 64 -4.75 -7.95 3.72
CA LEU A 64 -4.52 -6.85 4.66
C LEU A 64 -5.72 -5.90 4.72
N CYS A 65 -6.27 -5.49 3.57
CA CYS A 65 -7.46 -4.64 3.49
C CYS A 65 -8.66 -5.28 4.20
N TYR A 66 -8.97 -6.55 3.92
CA TYR A 66 -10.06 -7.27 4.60
C TYR A 66 -9.82 -7.41 6.12
N ALA A 67 -8.57 -7.59 6.55
CA ALA A 67 -8.24 -7.68 7.97
C ALA A 67 -8.49 -6.36 8.74
N THR A 68 -8.59 -5.21 8.06
CA THR A 68 -8.96 -3.94 8.70
C THR A 68 -10.44 -3.85 9.08
N GLY A 69 -11.29 -4.71 8.52
CA GLY A 69 -12.75 -4.62 8.63
C GLY A 69 -13.43 -3.72 7.59
N PHE A 70 -12.65 -2.97 6.80
CA PHE A 70 -13.15 -2.05 5.75
C PHE A 70 -12.80 -2.50 4.34
N GLY A 71 -12.42 -3.77 4.15
CA GLY A 71 -11.87 -4.26 2.87
C GLY A 71 -12.85 -4.24 1.69
N GLU A 72 -14.17 -4.14 1.91
CA GLU A 72 -15.15 -3.95 0.82
C GLU A 72 -15.26 -2.49 0.36
N GLU A 73 -14.79 -1.56 1.17
CA GLU A 73 -14.82 -0.11 0.92
C GLU A 73 -13.49 0.40 0.32
N MET A 74 -12.47 -0.46 0.22
CA MET A 74 -11.17 -0.21 -0.41
C MET A 74 -11.06 -0.91 -1.75
#